data_AF-A0AAW4Y2N2-F1
#
_entry.id   AF-A0AAW4Y2N2-F1
#
_cell.length_a   1.000
_cell.length_b   1.000
_cell.length_c   1.000
_cell.angle_alpha   90.00
_cell.angle_beta   90.00
_cell.angle_gamma   90.00
#
_symmetry.space_group_name_H-M   'P 1'
#
loop_
_entity.id
_entity.type
_entity.pdbx_description
1 polymer ?
#
loop_
_entity_poly.entity_id
_entity_poly.type
_entity_poly.pdbx_seq_one_letter_code
_entity_poly.pdbx_strand_id
1 'polypeptide(L)'
;SDVPEAPDWLPNAHAFKEWDRLAPILVANKLLTEAGLQALGHLCALHGKTVQLYAAGEAPNASMVGQLRNLINDFGLTPVAQGKVKPMGEGPTTNAFTKNGKRANAR
;
A
#
# COMPACT_ATOMS: atom_id res chain seq x y z
N SER A 1 4.39 -10.92 -12.32
CA SER A 1 3.08 -10.39 -12.74
C SER A 1 3.33 -9.10 -13.46
N ASP A 2 2.65 -8.89 -14.58
CA ASP A 2 2.77 -7.65 -15.33
C ASP A 2 2.10 -6.50 -14.55
N VAL A 3 2.58 -5.27 -14.73
CA VAL A 3 2.01 -4.11 -14.05
C VAL A 3 0.78 -3.65 -14.85
N PRO A 4 -0.42 -3.58 -14.24
CA PRO A 4 -1.62 -3.19 -14.96
C PRO A 4 -1.55 -1.72 -15.39
N GLU A 5 -2.11 -1.44 -16.56
CA GLU A 5 -2.23 -0.08 -17.06
C GLU A 5 -3.13 0.77 -16.16
N ALA A 6 -2.82 2.06 -16.11
CA ALA A 6 -3.62 3.02 -15.38
C ALA A 6 -5.02 3.16 -16.01
N PRO A 7 -6.07 3.36 -15.21
CA PRO A 7 -7.40 3.61 -15.75
C PRO A 7 -7.44 4.89 -16.60
N ASP A 8 -8.15 4.83 -17.71
CA ASP A 8 -8.32 5.94 -18.66
C ASP A 8 -9.00 7.18 -18.05
N TRP A 9 -9.81 6.98 -17.01
CA TRP A 9 -10.55 8.03 -16.30
C TRP A 9 -9.72 8.80 -15.27
N LEU A 10 -8.43 8.51 -15.08
CA LEU A 10 -7.60 9.26 -14.13
C LEU A 10 -7.56 10.75 -14.50
N PRO A 11 -7.83 11.66 -13.54
CA PRO A 11 -8.28 13.02 -13.87
C PRO A 11 -7.17 13.97 -14.32
N ASN A 12 -5.90 13.64 -14.07
CA ASN A 12 -4.78 14.53 -14.37
C ASN A 12 -3.42 13.79 -14.35
N ALA A 13 -2.39 14.46 -14.87
CA ALA A 13 -1.03 13.93 -14.94
C ALA A 13 -0.42 13.57 -13.56
N HIS A 14 -0.85 14.21 -12.46
CA HIS A 14 -0.37 13.85 -11.13
C HIS A 14 -0.94 12.50 -10.67
N ALA A 15 -2.19 12.20 -11.03
CA ALA A 15 -2.78 10.89 -10.76
C ALA A 15 -2.08 9.77 -11.52
N PHE A 16 -1.79 9.98 -12.82
CA PHE A 16 -1.02 9.01 -13.62
C PHE A 16 0.38 8.78 -13.05
N LYS A 17 1.11 9.85 -12.71
CA LYS A 17 2.44 9.74 -12.09
C LYS A 17 2.42 8.93 -10.79
N GLU A 18 1.37 9.08 -9.98
CA GLU A 18 1.24 8.31 -8.75
C GLU A 18 0.91 6.85 -9.02
N TRP A 19 0.11 6.54 -10.05
CA TRP A 19 -0.12 5.16 -10.50
C TRP A 19 1.19 4.52 -10.95
N ASP A 20 1.93 5.18 -11.85
CA ASP A 20 3.21 4.71 -12.38
C ASP A 20 4.24 4.43 -11.28
N ARG A 21 4.14 5.17 -10.16
CA ARG A 21 4.98 4.96 -8.98
C ARG A 21 4.50 3.80 -8.11
N LEU A 22 3.20 3.74 -7.77
CA LEU A 22 2.67 2.81 -6.78
C LEU A 22 2.34 1.43 -7.34
N ALA A 23 1.71 1.35 -8.52
CA ALA A 23 1.30 0.09 -9.13
C ALA A 23 2.44 -0.95 -9.22
N PRO A 24 3.65 -0.63 -9.74
CA PRO A 24 4.73 -1.60 -9.79
C PRO A 24 5.19 -2.06 -8.40
N ILE A 25 5.25 -1.14 -7.43
CA ILE A 25 5.65 -1.45 -6.05
C ILE A 25 4.65 -2.40 -5.40
N LEU A 26 3.35 -2.12 -5.53
CA LEU A 26 2.30 -2.93 -4.93
C LEU A 26 2.20 -4.30 -5.59
N VAL A 27 2.38 -4.41 -6.91
CA VAL A 27 2.43 -5.70 -7.63
C VAL A 27 3.65 -6.52 -7.18
N ALA A 28 4.84 -5.91 -7.11
CA ALA A 28 6.06 -6.60 -6.68
C ALA A 28 5.94 -7.18 -5.27
N ASN A 29 5.19 -6.52 -4.39
CA ASN A 29 4.95 -6.95 -3.01
C ASN A 29 3.67 -7.79 -2.84
N LYS A 30 2.96 -8.14 -3.94
CA LYS A 30 1.65 -8.84 -3.92
C LYS A 30 0.59 -8.15 -3.07
N LEU A 31 0.62 -6.82 -3.02
CA LEU A 31 -0.36 -5.97 -2.35
C LEU A 31 -1.45 -5.46 -3.32
N LEU A 32 -1.23 -5.57 -4.63
CA LEU A 32 -2.23 -5.21 -5.64
C LEU A 32 -2.81 -6.46 -6.30
N THR A 33 -4.11 -6.66 -6.12
CA THR A 33 -4.91 -7.69 -6.81
C THR A 33 -5.77 -7.03 -7.88
N GLU A 34 -6.36 -7.82 -8.79
CA GLU A 34 -7.31 -7.30 -9.79
C GLU A 34 -8.48 -6.53 -9.15
N ALA A 35 -9.01 -7.03 -8.03
CA ALA A 35 -10.07 -6.35 -7.28
C ALA A 35 -9.60 -5.03 -6.63
N GLY A 36 -8.29 -4.88 -6.38
CA GLY A 36 -7.69 -3.69 -5.78
C GLY A 36 -7.40 -2.56 -6.78
N LEU A 37 -7.51 -2.80 -8.09
CA LEU A 37 -7.17 -1.81 -9.12
C LEU A 37 -8.04 -0.56 -9.05
N GLN A 38 -9.34 -0.73 -8.83
CA GLN A 38 -10.27 0.40 -8.70
C GLN A 38 -9.93 1.25 -7.46
N ALA A 39 -9.59 0.61 -6.34
CA ALA A 39 -9.21 1.29 -5.11
C ALA A 39 -7.91 2.09 -5.28
N LEU A 40 -6.92 1.52 -5.98
CA LEU A 40 -5.69 2.23 -6.33
C LEU A 40 -5.98 3.40 -7.26
N GLY A 41 -6.89 3.24 -8.22
CA GLY A 41 -7.28 4.31 -9.14
C GLY A 41 -7.89 5.50 -8.40
N HIS A 42 -8.79 5.23 -7.44
CA HIS A 42 -9.37 6.29 -6.60
C HIS A 42 -8.33 6.97 -5.71
N LEU A 43 -7.36 6.21 -5.16
CA LEU A 43 -6.23 6.76 -4.43
C LEU A 43 -5.41 7.72 -5.31
N CYS A 44 -5.03 7.28 -6.51
CA CYS A 44 -4.26 8.08 -7.46
C CYS A 44 -5.04 9.34 -7.89
N ALA A 45 -6.34 9.23 -8.15
CA ALA A 45 -7.18 10.37 -8.52
C ALA A 45 -7.27 11.41 -7.39
N LEU A 46 -7.51 10.98 -6.15
CA LEU A 46 -7.59 11.88 -4.98
C LEU A 46 -6.22 12.49 -4.66
N HIS A 47 -5.13 11.71 -4.77
CA HIS A 47 -3.77 12.20 -4.65
C HIS A 47 -3.48 13.27 -5.71
N GLY A 48 -3.81 13.00 -6.97
CA GLY A 48 -3.58 13.94 -8.06
C GLY A 48 -4.29 15.28 -7.84
N LYS A 49 -5.56 15.26 -7.40
CA LYS A 49 -6.28 16.49 -7.03
C LYS A 49 -5.64 17.20 -5.84
N THR A 50 -5.15 16.46 -4.85
CA THR A 50 -4.49 17.02 -3.67
C THR A 50 -3.19 17.74 -4.05
N VAL A 51 -2.38 17.15 -4.93
CA VAL A 51 -1.17 17.78 -5.46
C VAL A 51 -1.49 19.02 -6.28
N GLN A 52 -2.56 19.00 -7.09
CA GLN A 52 -2.99 20.20 -7.82
C GLN A 52 -3.35 21.36 -6.89
N LEU A 53 -4.05 21.10 -5.78
CA LEU A 53 -4.37 22.13 -4.80
C LEU A 53 -3.09 22.74 -4.20
N TYR A 54 -2.16 21.88 -3.76
CA TYR A 54 -0.87 22.37 -3.25
C TYR A 54 -0.07 23.16 -4.28
N ALA A 55 -0.04 22.72 -5.54
CA ALA A 55 0.63 23.43 -6.62
C ALA A 55 -0.01 24.79 -6.92
N ALA A 56 -1.31 24.94 -6.68
CA ALA A 56 -2.04 26.20 -6.79
C ALA A 56 -1.90 27.10 -5.54
N GLY A 57 -1.15 26.67 -4.51
CA GLY A 57 -1.03 27.40 -3.24
C GLY A 57 -2.24 27.23 -2.32
N GLU A 58 -3.13 26.29 -2.62
CA GLU A 58 -4.30 25.95 -1.80
C GLU A 58 -4.02 24.72 -0.93
N ALA A 59 -4.78 24.58 0.15
CA ALA A 59 -4.75 23.39 1.00
C ALA A 59 -5.95 22.48 0.71
N PRO A 60 -5.77 21.14 0.65
CA PRO A 60 -6.88 20.21 0.60
C PRO A 60 -7.70 20.32 1.89
N ASN A 61 -9.02 20.15 1.77
CA ASN A 61 -9.88 20.15 2.94
C ASN A 61 -9.64 18.89 3.81
N ALA A 62 -10.09 18.96 5.07
CA ALA A 62 -9.88 17.87 6.03
C ALA A 62 -10.48 16.53 5.57
N SER A 63 -11.61 16.54 4.85
CA SER A 63 -12.24 15.33 4.34
C SER A 63 -11.38 14.65 3.29
N MET A 64 -10.81 15.41 2.34
CA MET A 64 -9.90 14.89 1.33
C MET A 64 -8.66 14.25 1.96
N VAL A 65 -8.05 14.94 2.93
CA VAL A 65 -6.88 14.41 3.65
C VAL A 65 -7.23 13.12 4.41
N GLY A 66 -8.39 13.09 5.07
CA GLY A 66 -8.90 11.91 5.77
C GLY A 66 -9.12 10.72 4.83
N GLN A 67 -9.79 10.94 3.70
CA GLN A 67 -10.06 9.88 2.72
C GLN A 67 -8.77 9.39 2.05
N LEU A 68 -7.84 10.29 1.72
CA LEU A 68 -6.54 9.92 1.17
C LEU A 68 -5.76 9.01 2.13
N ARG A 69 -5.74 9.36 3.42
CA ARG A 69 -5.12 8.52 4.45
C ARG A 69 -5.78 7.14 4.56
N ASN A 70 -7.11 7.05 4.46
CA ASN A 70 -7.82 5.78 4.50
C ASN A 70 -7.44 4.88 3.32
N LEU A 71 -7.45 5.42 2.10
CA LEU A 71 -7.04 4.67 0.91
C LEU A 71 -5.58 4.21 0.99
N ILE A 72 -4.68 5.05 1.54
CA ILE A 72 -3.27 4.66 1.78
C ILE A 72 -3.17 3.49 2.78
N ASN A 73 -4.03 3.45 3.80
CA ASN A 73 -4.06 2.36 4.77
C ASN A 73 -4.47 1.02 4.14
N ASP A 74 -5.40 1.03 3.18
CA ASP A 74 -5.90 -0.19 2.54
C ASP A 74 -4.79 -0.97 1.81
N PHE A 75 -3.77 -0.26 1.30
CA PHE A 75 -2.60 -0.86 0.65
C PHE A 75 -1.43 -1.13 1.61
N GLY A 76 -1.62 -0.96 2.91
CA GLY A 76 -0.57 -1.26 3.89
C GLY A 76 0.59 -0.25 3.89
N LEU A 77 0.40 0.95 3.34
CA LEU A 77 1.48 1.92 3.14
C LEU A 77 1.75 2.84 4.34
N THR A 78 0.99 2.69 5.44
CA THR A 78 1.24 3.43 6.69
C THR A 78 2.03 2.58 7.69
N PRO A 79 2.82 3.19 8.61
CA PRO A 79 3.62 2.42 9.57
C PRO A 79 2.82 1.41 10.41
N VAL A 80 1.58 1.75 10.75
CA VAL A 80 0.68 0.87 11.51
C VAL A 80 0.20 -0.31 10.65
N ALA A 81 -0.07 -0.08 9.37
CA ALA A 81 -0.53 -1.11 8.46
C ALA A 81 0.63 -2.01 7.98
N GLN A 82 1.82 -1.45 7.78
CA GLN A 82 3.07 -2.18 7.49
C GLN A 82 3.37 -3.23 8.55
N GLY A 83 3.17 -2.93 9.84
CA GLY A 83 3.34 -3.92 10.93
C GLY A 83 2.37 -5.11 10.88
N LYS A 84 1.29 -5.03 10.09
CA LYS A 84 0.32 -6.11 9.88
C LYS A 84 0.57 -6.89 8.58
N VAL A 85 1.38 -6.35 7.67
CA VAL A 85 1.78 -7.03 6.43
C VAL A 85 2.95 -7.95 6.76
N LYS A 86 2.77 -9.26 6.57
CA LYS A 86 3.89 -10.20 6.68
C LYS A 86 4.85 -9.94 5.51
N PRO A 87 6.14 -9.62 5.76
CA PRO A 87 7.11 -9.49 4.69
C PRO A 87 7.19 -10.80 3.91
N MET A 88 7.04 -10.71 2.59
CA MET A 88 7.16 -11.88 1.72
C MET A 88 8.62 -12.28 1.62
N GLY A 89 8.98 -13.45 2.14
CA GLY A 89 10.31 -14.04 2.01
C GLY A 89 10.93 -14.50 3.33
N GLU A 90 10.45 -14.01 4.47
CA GLU A 90 10.82 -14.58 5.77
C GLU A 90 9.84 -15.70 6.11
N GLY A 91 10.29 -16.94 5.91
CA GLY A 91 9.71 -18.09 6.61
C GLY A 91 9.70 -17.80 8.12
N PRO A 92 8.84 -18.47 8.91
CA PRO A 92 8.74 -18.21 10.34
C PRO A 92 10.15 -18.28 10.93
N THR A 93 10.65 -17.14 11.44
CA THR A 93 11.85 -17.10 12.23
C THR A 93 11.54 -17.92 13.47
N THR A 94 11.92 -19.21 13.43
CA THR A 94 11.81 -20.06 14.60
C THR A 94 12.68 -19.40 15.65
N ASN A 95 12.08 -18.87 16.72
CA ASN A 95 12.87 -18.32 17.82
C ASN A 95 13.92 -19.35 18.19
N ALA A 96 15.19 -18.95 18.32
CA ALA A 96 16.32 -19.85 18.59
C ALA A 96 16.11 -20.76 19.83
N PHE A 97 15.16 -20.36 20.68
CA PHE A 97 14.76 -21.06 21.91
C PHE A 97 13.60 -22.06 21.75
N THR A 98 12.98 -22.19 20.57
CA THR A 98 11.89 -23.17 20.32
C THR A 98 12.34 -24.62 20.53
N LYS A 99 13.64 -24.91 20.45
CA LYS A 99 14.23 -26.24 20.75
C LYS A 99 14.54 -26.47 22.23
N ASN A 100 14.57 -25.44 23.07
CA ASN A 100 15.05 -25.55 24.46
C ASN A 100 14.04 -26.19 25.43
N GLY A 101 12.76 -26.28 25.04
CA GLY A 101 11.70 -26.86 25.89
C GLY A 101 11.46 -28.37 25.71
N LYS A 102 12.07 -29.03 24.72
CA LYS A 102 11.84 -30.46 24.44
C LYS A 102 12.87 -31.40 25.08
N ARG A 103 13.26 -31.14 26.33
CA ARG A 103 13.85 -32.20 27.15
C ARG A 103 12.69 -32.98 27.77
N ALA A 104 12.13 -33.91 27.00
CA ALA A 104 11.28 -34.94 27.56
C ALA A 104 12.09 -35.71 28.61
N ASN A 105 11.49 -35.91 29.77
CA ASN A 105 12.01 -36.76 30.84
C ASN A 105 12.61 -38.05 30.25
N ALA A 106 13.93 -38.16 30.29
CA ALA A 106 14.64 -39.41 30.08
C ALA A 106 15.21 -39.82 31.44
N ARG A 107 14.55 -40.84 32.01
CA ARG A 107 14.80 -41.55 33.29
C ARG A 107 14.05 -41.01 34.50
#